data_AF-J0Z543-F1
#
_entry.id   AF-J0Z543-F1
#
_cell.length_a   1.000
_cell.length_b   1.000
_cell.length_c   1.000
_cell.angle_alpha   90.00
_cell.angle_beta   90.00
_cell.angle_gamma   90.00
#
_symmetry.space_group_name_H-M   'P 1'
#
loop_
_entity.id
_entity.type
_entity.pdbx_description
1 polymer ?
#
loop_
_entity_poly.entity_id
_entity_poly.type
_entity_poly.pdbx_seq_one_letter_code
_entity_poly.pdbx_strand_id
1 'polypeptide(L)' 'MKRSFSSDGYLVCEAVLKESGNDKVLAGWRKPFQSDGGIRVLSRNLETAIIKVSSVKPEYWHFKDSVLVFID' A
#
# COMPACT_ATOMS: atom_id res chain seq x y z
N MET A 1 3.75 -17.74 -2.61
CA MET A 1 3.76 -19.19 -2.33
C MET A 1 3.77 -19.91 -3.66
N LYS A 2 4.93 -20.45 -4.06
CA LYS A 2 5.02 -21.25 -5.29
C LYS A 2 4.54 -22.66 -4.95
N ARG A 3 3.51 -23.11 -5.65
CA ARG A 3 2.96 -24.46 -5.51
C ARG A 3 3.28 -25.22 -6.79
N SER A 4 3.86 -26.38 -6.63
CA SER A 4 4.14 -27.32 -7.71
C SER A 4 3.55 -28.67 -7.34
N PHE A 5 3.30 -29.51 -8.34
CA PHE A 5 2.94 -30.91 -8.12
C PHE A 5 4.20 -31.76 -8.15
N SER A 6 4.34 -32.70 -7.21
CA SER A 6 5.35 -33.75 -7.31
C SER A 6 4.98 -34.73 -8.44
N SER A 7 5.98 -35.50 -8.88
CA SER A 7 5.80 -36.59 -9.83
C SER A 7 4.72 -37.60 -9.39
N ASP A 8 4.51 -37.73 -8.08
CA ASP A 8 3.54 -38.63 -7.45
C ASP A 8 2.16 -37.97 -7.24
N GLY A 9 1.95 -36.76 -7.77
CA GLY A 9 0.66 -36.05 -7.74
C GLY A 9 0.35 -35.29 -6.44
N TYR A 10 1.31 -35.17 -5.52
CA TYR A 10 1.13 -34.40 -4.29
C TYR A 10 1.46 -32.92 -4.48
N LEU A 11 0.79 -32.04 -3.73
CA LEU A 11 1.13 -30.63 -3.68
C LEU A 11 2.40 -30.42 -2.86
N VAL A 12 3.42 -29.82 -3.47
CA VAL A 12 4.66 -29.42 -2.81
C VAL A 12 4.65 -27.92 -2.59
N CYS A 13 4.90 -27.52 -1.33
CA CYS A 13 5.14 -26.13 -0.96
C CYS A 13 6.64 -25.89 -0.90
N GLU A 14 7.16 -25.22 -1.92
CA GLU A 14 8.58 -24.86 -1.97
C GLU A 14 8.87 -23.70 -1.01
N ALA A 15 10.02 -23.77 -0.33
CA ALA A 15 10.52 -22.65 0.45
C ALA A 15 10.82 -21.46 -0.47
N VAL A 16 10.38 -20.27 -0.07
CA VAL A 16 10.68 -19.01 -0.77
C VAL A 16 11.93 -18.35 -0.18
N LEU A 17 12.55 -17.46 -0.96
CA LEU A 17 13.63 -16.61 -0.46
C LEU A 17 13.17 -15.82 0.77
N LYS A 18 13.99 -15.83 1.82
CA LYS A 18 13.72 -15.10 3.07
C LYS A 18 14.04 -13.62 2.97
N GLU A 19 14.85 -13.24 1.99
CA GLU A 19 15.35 -11.89 1.78
C GLU A 19 14.95 -11.40 0.38
N SER A 20 14.76 -10.09 0.26
CA SER A 20 14.42 -9.46 -1.02
C SER A 20 15.63 -9.42 -1.94
N GLY A 21 15.43 -9.68 -3.24
CA GLY A 21 16.47 -9.47 -4.24
C GLY A 21 16.73 -7.99 -4.54
N ASN A 22 15.81 -7.09 -4.17
CA ASN A 22 15.96 -5.65 -4.33
C ASN A 22 15.08 -4.88 -3.34
N ASP A 23 15.70 -4.35 -2.29
CA ASP A 23 15.01 -3.59 -1.23
C ASP A 23 14.39 -2.27 -1.70
N LYS A 24 14.76 -1.76 -2.89
CA LYS A 24 14.11 -0.59 -3.50
C LYS A 24 12.74 -0.93 -4.12
N VAL A 25 12.45 -2.21 -4.33
CA VAL A 25 11.20 -2.69 -4.93
C VAL A 25 10.33 -3.41 -3.88
N LEU A 26 10.93 -4.34 -3.14
CA LEU A 26 10.27 -5.07 -2.06
C LEU A 26 11.08 -4.91 -0.78
N ALA A 27 10.60 -4.04 0.11
CA ALA A 27 11.23 -3.79 1.39
C ALA A 27 10.74 -4.78 2.47
N GLY A 28 11.65 -5.19 3.35
CA GLY A 28 11.31 -5.99 4.53
C GLY A 28 10.57 -5.18 5.60
N TRP A 29 9.78 -5.86 6.44
CA TRP A 29 8.95 -5.21 7.47
C TRP A 29 9.72 -4.40 8.52
N ARG A 30 11.01 -4.71 8.76
CA ARG A 30 11.87 -3.94 9.68
C ARG A 30 12.32 -2.60 9.11
N LYS A 31 12.36 -2.48 7.77
CA LYS A 31 12.76 -1.26 7.06
C LYS A 31 11.77 -0.99 5.91
N PRO A 32 10.49 -0.75 6.21
CA PRO A 32 9.48 -0.53 5.19
C PRO A 32 9.69 0.83 4.51
N PHE A 33 9.06 1.05 3.36
CA PHE A 33 9.10 2.35 2.68
C PHE A 33 8.46 3.47 3.53
N GLN A 34 7.41 3.13 4.26
CA GLN A 34 6.67 4.02 5.16
C GLN A 34 6.16 3.22 6.37
N SER A 35 5.86 3.91 7.47
CA SER A 35 5.38 3.30 8.72
C SER A 35 3.99 2.68 8.61
N ASP A 36 3.19 3.10 7.64
CA ASP A 36 1.85 2.58 7.35
C ASP A 36 1.55 2.60 5.84
N GLY A 37 0.42 2.02 5.42
CA GLY A 37 0.03 1.92 4.00
C GLY A 37 -0.47 3.22 3.36
N GLY A 38 -0.60 4.30 4.15
CA GLY A 38 -0.97 5.63 3.70
C GLY A 38 -2.44 5.80 3.34
N ILE A 39 -3.34 4.92 3.75
CA ILE A 39 -4.78 5.11 3.56
C ILE A 39 -5.38 5.76 4.80
N ARG A 40 -6.23 6.78 4.62
CA ARG A 40 -6.96 7.47 5.69
C ARG A 40 -8.43 7.61 5.31
N VAL A 41 -9.31 7.44 6.30
CA VAL A 41 -10.75 7.72 6.17
C VAL A 41 -11.00 9.15 6.63
N LEU A 42 -11.70 9.93 5.81
CA LEU A 42 -12.18 11.27 6.14
C LEU A 42 -13.70 11.19 6.31
N SER A 43 -14.21 11.59 7.48
CA SER A 43 -15.65 11.55 7.75
C SER A 43 -16.07 12.82 8.45
N ARG A 44 -16.79 13.70 7.73
CA ARG A 44 -17.35 14.97 8.22
C ARG A 44 -18.62 15.36 7.44
N ASN A 45 -19.06 16.60 7.62
CA ASN A 45 -20.31 17.19 7.11
C ASN A 45 -20.47 17.26 5.59
N LEU A 46 -19.42 16.97 4.80
CA LEU A 46 -19.58 16.76 3.36
C LEU A 46 -20.08 15.34 3.15
N GLU A 47 -19.21 14.33 3.26
CA GLU A 47 -19.55 12.91 3.27
C GLU A 47 -18.39 12.09 3.89
N THR A 48 -18.41 10.76 3.69
CA THR A 48 -17.28 9.87 3.97
C THR A 48 -16.46 9.65 2.70
N ALA A 49 -15.15 9.86 2.81
CA ALA A 49 -14.20 9.67 1.71
C ALA A 49 -12.93 8.95 2.18
N ILE A 50 -12.12 8.51 1.23
CA ILE A 50 -10.81 7.90 1.47
C ILE A 50 -9.75 8.71 0.74
N ILE A 51 -8.59 8.89 1.37
CA ILE A 51 -7.41 9.52 0.76
C ILE A 51 -6.17 8.64 0.92
N LYS A 52 -5.34 8.59 -0.13
CA LYS A 52 -4.02 7.93 -0.13
C LYS A 52 -2.91 8.98 0.10
N VAL A 53 -2.45 9.10 1.34
CA VAL A 53 -1.39 10.04 1.76
C VAL A 53 0.03 9.53 1.54
N SER A 54 0.23 8.23 1.25
CA SER A 54 1.58 7.66 1.03
C SER A 54 2.33 8.29 -0.14
N SER A 55 1.63 8.98 -1.05
CA SER A 55 2.20 9.66 -2.20
C SER A 55 2.07 11.19 -2.12
N VAL A 56 1.66 11.74 -0.98
CA VAL A 56 1.47 13.18 -0.76
C VAL A 56 2.45 13.64 0.31
N LYS A 57 3.21 14.73 0.04
CA LYS A 57 4.15 15.29 1.03
C LYS A 57 3.40 15.71 2.30
N PRO A 58 3.96 15.49 3.50
CA PRO A 58 3.31 15.86 4.77
C PRO A 58 2.87 17.32 4.87
N GLU A 59 3.63 18.23 4.25
CA GLU A 59 3.30 19.66 4.20
C GLU A 59 1.96 19.99 3.50
N TYR A 60 1.41 19.06 2.72
CA TYR A 60 0.12 19.21 2.03
C TYR A 60 -1.03 18.40 2.66
N TRP A 61 -0.83 17.74 3.79
CA TRP A 61 -1.89 16.93 4.42
C TRP A 61 -3.01 17.78 5.01
N HIS A 62 -2.69 19.01 5.40
CA HIS A 62 -3.63 19.94 6.01
C HIS A 62 -3.50 21.30 5.33
N PHE A 63 -4.54 21.69 4.61
CA PHE A 63 -4.65 23.03 4.04
C PHE A 63 -6.13 23.44 4.00
N LYS A 64 -6.38 24.71 3.76
CA LYS A 64 -7.72 25.28 3.62
C LYS A 64 -7.67 26.37 2.58
N ASP A 65 -8.57 26.31 1.61
CA ASP A 65 -8.66 27.27 0.51
C ASP A 65 -10.12 27.43 0.04
N SER A 66 -10.37 28.35 -0.88
CA SER A 66 -11.63 28.49 -1.60
C SER A 66 -11.86 27.32 -2.55
N VAL A 67 -13.14 27.03 -2.86
CA VAL A 67 -13.55 25.89 -3.69
C VAL A 67 -13.73 26.32 -5.15
N LEU A 68 -13.25 25.50 -6.09
CA LEU A 68 -13.56 25.58 -7.52
C LEU A 68 -14.40 24.36 -7.91
N VAL A 69 -15.58 24.59 -8.49
CA VAL A 69 -16.52 23.53 -8.86
C VAL A 69 -16.48 23.31 -10.38
N PHE A 70 -16.35 22.06 -10.79
CA PHE A 70 -16.46 21.62 -12.19
C PHE A 70 -17.78 20.86 -12.35
N ILE A 71 -18.52 21.16 -13.41
CA ILE A 71 -19.77 20.48 -13.77
C ILE A 71 -19.60 19.94 -15.18
N ASP A 72 -19.83 18.64 -15.33
CA ASP A 72 -19.68 17.85 -16.57
C ASP A 72 -20.80 18.15 -17.59
#